data_AF-Q7P7I3-F1
#
_entry.id   AF-Q7P7I3-F1
#
_cell.length_a   1.000
_cell.length_b   1.000
_cell.length_c   1.000
_cell.angle_alpha   90.00
_cell.angle_beta   90.00
_cell.angle_gamma   90.00
#
_symmetry.space_group_name_H-M   'P 1'
#
loop_
_entity.id
_entity.type
_entity.pdbx_description
1 polymer ?
#
loop_
_entity_poly.entity_id
_entity_poly.type
_entity_poly.pdbx_seq_one_letter_code
_entity_poly.pdbx_strand_id
1 'polypeptide(L)'
;MVFDIKNNIILNIECKYISQDFCAKDLKNTMEKLFGKNENDKSYIRQVLKRQKYLVENIEKIVNNLKFEFQPQIRVIPIFLTYTSNIFLKNPLIKSDIVYVTLNEFESYLKSL
;
A
#
# COMPACT_ATOMS: atom_id res chain seq x y z
N MET A 1 6.13 1.68 6.94
CA MET A 1 7.17 1.06 6.09
C MET A 1 7.96 0.12 6.96
N VAL A 2 8.23 -1.10 6.49
CA VAL A 2 8.96 -2.12 7.24
C VAL A 2 10.05 -2.69 6.33
N PHE A 3 11.24 -2.90 6.88
CA PHE A 3 12.40 -3.46 6.19
C PHE A 3 12.55 -4.92 6.65
N ASP A 4 12.34 -5.86 5.74
CA ASP A 4 12.65 -7.27 5.95
C ASP A 4 13.97 -7.58 5.26
N ILE A 5 15.05 -7.37 6.00
CA ILE A 5 16.42 -7.54 5.51
C ILE A 5 16.66 -9.00 5.13
N LYS A 6 16.11 -9.95 5.90
CA LYS A 6 16.33 -11.39 5.69
C LYS A 6 15.80 -11.85 4.33
N ASN A 7 14.64 -11.34 3.94
CA ASN A 7 14.00 -11.70 2.67
C ASN A 7 14.28 -10.70 1.54
N ASN A 8 15.12 -9.68 1.78
CA ASN A 8 15.43 -8.63 0.81
C ASN A 8 14.18 -7.84 0.35
N ILE A 9 13.22 -7.62 1.26
CA ILE A 9 11.92 -7.01 0.98
C ILE A 9 11.74 -5.70 1.76
N ILE A 10 11.09 -4.73 1.13
CA ILE A 10 10.58 -3.53 1.79
C ILE A 10 9.06 -3.49 1.65
N LEU A 11 8.38 -3.53 2.79
CA LEU A 11 6.92 -3.43 2.86
C LEU A 11 6.52 -1.95 2.94
N ASN A 12 5.98 -1.45 1.84
CA ASN A 12 5.40 -0.12 1.74
C ASN A 12 3.93 -0.14 2.22
N ILE A 13 3.75 -0.28 3.53
CA ILE A 13 2.43 -0.44 4.16
C ILE A 13 1.76 0.92 4.37
N GLU A 14 0.53 1.05 3.88
CA GLU A 14 -0.42 2.09 4.25
C GLU A 14 -1.60 1.44 4.97
N CYS A 15 -1.81 1.81 6.23
CA CYS A 15 -2.91 1.30 7.04
C CYS A 15 -3.98 2.38 7.21
N LYS A 16 -5.22 2.08 6.84
CA LYS A 16 -6.36 3.00 6.95
C LYS A 16 -7.56 2.29 7.53
N TYR A 17 -8.25 2.99 8.43
CA TYR A 17 -9.60 2.59 8.82
C TYR A 17 -10.59 3.16 7.80
N ILE A 18 -11.34 2.28 7.14
CA ILE A 18 -12.41 2.65 6.22
C ILE A 18 -13.72 2.16 6.86
N SER A 19 -14.59 3.12 7.17
CA SER A 19 -15.92 2.82 7.70
C SER A 19 -16.74 2.04 6.67
N GLN A 20 -17.68 1.23 7.14
CA GLN A 20 -18.64 0.57 6.28
C GLN A 20 -19.54 1.60 5.57
N ASP A 21 -19.85 1.33 4.31
CA ASP A 21 -20.75 2.16 3.50
C ASP A 21 -22.20 1.70 3.71
N PHE A 22 -23.09 2.61 4.13
CA PHE A 22 -24.51 2.29 4.36
C PHE A 22 -25.44 2.86 3.28
N CYS A 23 -24.94 3.82 2.50
CA CYS A 23 -25.69 4.41 1.39
C CYS A 23 -24.77 4.77 0.21
N ALA A 24 -25.36 5.10 -0.93
CA ALA A 24 -24.62 5.49 -2.13
C ALA A 24 -23.71 6.71 -1.92
N LYS A 25 -24.10 7.63 -1.02
CA LYS A 25 -23.27 8.78 -0.65
C LYS A 25 -21.99 8.34 0.07
N ASP A 26 -22.09 7.38 0.99
CA ASP A 26 -20.92 6.84 1.69
C ASP A 26 -19.99 6.13 0.72
N LEU A 27 -20.55 5.29 -0.15
CA LEU A 27 -19.80 4.59 -1.19
C LEU A 27 -19.03 5.56 -2.08
N LYS A 28 -19.66 6.65 -2.53
CA LYS A 28 -18.97 7.71 -3.27
C LYS A 28 -17.85 8.36 -2.46
N ASN A 29 -18.10 8.70 -1.20
CA ASN A 29 -17.09 9.30 -0.33
C ASN A 29 -15.89 8.35 -0.11
N THR A 30 -16.14 7.06 0.05
CA THR A 30 -15.11 6.03 0.20
C THR A 30 -14.29 5.90 -1.08
N MET A 31 -14.94 5.87 -2.24
CA MET A 31 -14.25 5.89 -3.54
C MET A 31 -13.34 7.10 -3.68
N GLU A 32 -13.85 8.30 -3.39
CA GLU A 32 -13.10 9.56 -3.49
C GLU A 32 -11.93 9.60 -2.51
N LYS A 33 -12.09 9.09 -1.27
CA LYS A 33 -10.98 9.00 -0.31
C LYS A 33 -9.87 8.05 -0.79
N LEU A 34 -10.27 6.91 -1.35
CA LEU A 34 -9.34 5.88 -1.81
C LEU A 34 -8.58 6.31 -3.06
N PHE A 35 -9.29 6.76 -4.10
CA PHE A 35 -8.73 6.98 -5.44
C PHE A 35 -8.60 8.44 -5.84
N GLY A 36 -9.33 9.34 -5.15
CA GLY A 36 -9.34 10.77 -5.40
C GLY A 36 -10.55 11.19 -6.22
N LYS A 37 -10.88 12.48 -6.19
CA LYS A 37 -11.88 13.08 -7.09
C LYS A 37 -11.34 13.31 -8.50
N ASN A 38 -10.03 13.51 -8.59
CA ASN A 38 -9.29 13.91 -9.78
C ASN A 38 -7.82 13.52 -9.64
N GLU A 39 -7.06 13.63 -10.72
CA GLU A 39 -5.71 13.04 -10.80
C GLU A 39 -4.69 13.64 -9.83
N ASN A 40 -4.91 14.90 -9.45
CA ASN A 40 -4.04 15.65 -8.54
C ASN A 40 -4.39 15.47 -7.06
N ASP A 41 -5.45 14.71 -6.76
CA ASP A 41 -5.92 14.55 -5.39
C ASP A 41 -4.99 13.65 -4.57
N LYS A 42 -4.83 13.98 -3.28
CA LYS A 42 -3.96 13.23 -2.36
C LYS A 42 -4.69 12.02 -1.78
N SER A 43 -5.28 11.21 -2.66
CA SER A 43 -5.97 10.00 -2.28
C SER A 43 -5.03 8.97 -1.67
N TYR A 44 -5.57 8.04 -0.87
CA TYR A 44 -4.70 7.09 -0.17
C TYR A 44 -3.91 6.22 -1.14
N ILE A 45 -4.54 5.74 -2.22
CA ILE A 45 -3.89 4.90 -3.23
C ILE A 45 -2.81 5.68 -3.98
N ARG A 46 -3.06 6.93 -4.37
CA ARG A 46 -2.04 7.76 -5.04
C ARG A 46 -0.85 8.03 -4.13
N GLN A 47 -1.07 8.21 -2.83
CA GLN A 47 0.02 8.37 -1.87
C GLN A 47 0.88 7.11 -1.76
N VAL A 48 0.28 5.92 -1.75
CA VAL A 48 1.01 4.64 -1.77
C VAL A 48 1.89 4.54 -3.00
N LEU A 49 1.31 4.79 -4.18
CA LEU A 49 2.02 4.71 -5.47
C LEU A 49 3.16 5.74 -5.57
N LYS A 50 2.92 6.97 -5.10
CA LYS A 50 3.95 8.01 -5.07
C LYS A 50 5.12 7.61 -4.17
N ARG A 51 4.82 7.04 -2.99
CA ARG A 51 5.83 6.56 -2.05
C ARG A 51 6.58 5.34 -2.61
N GLN A 52 5.89 4.44 -3.28
CA GLN A 52 6.49 3.29 -3.95
C GLN A 52 7.47 3.73 -5.04
N LYS A 53 7.06 4.65 -5.91
CA LYS A 53 7.93 5.22 -6.95
C LYS A 53 9.19 5.85 -6.33
N TYR A 54 9.01 6.68 -5.31
CA TYR A 54 10.13 7.30 -4.61
C TYR A 54 11.09 6.25 -4.00
N LEU A 55 10.54 5.20 -3.37
CA LEU A 55 11.34 4.13 -2.80
C LEU A 55 12.17 3.42 -3.85
N VAL A 56 11.53 2.98 -4.95
CA VAL A 56 12.22 2.26 -6.03
C VAL A 56 13.34 3.12 -6.62
N GLU A 57 13.10 4.40 -6.85
CA GLU A 57 14.09 5.33 -7.43
C GLU A 57 15.25 5.67 -6.48
N ASN A 58 15.07 5.53 -5.17
CA ASN A 58 16.04 5.98 -4.17
C ASN A 58 16.52 4.86 -3.22
N ILE A 59 16.21 3.61 -3.52
CA ILE A 59 16.39 2.52 -2.56
C ILE A 59 17.84 2.33 -2.14
N GLU A 60 18.76 2.39 -3.09
CA GLU A 60 20.20 2.26 -2.84
C GLU A 60 20.69 3.35 -1.89
N LYS A 61 20.26 4.60 -2.11
CA LYS A 61 20.61 5.73 -1.23
C LYS A 61 20.06 5.53 0.18
N ILE A 62 18.80 5.10 0.29
CA ILE A 62 18.14 4.88 1.59
C ILE A 62 18.87 3.77 2.36
N VAL A 63 19.15 2.65 1.70
CA VAL A 63 19.85 1.50 2.30
C VAL A 63 21.26 1.86 2.75
N ASN A 64 22.01 2.56 1.90
CA ASN A 64 23.36 3.02 2.24
C ASN A 64 23.35 3.97 3.44
N ASN A 65 22.40 4.90 3.50
CA ASN A 65 22.26 5.82 4.63
C ASN A 65 21.87 5.12 5.93
N LEU A 66 21.03 4.08 5.84
CA LEU A 66 20.61 3.28 6.99
C LEU A 66 21.64 2.21 7.39
N LYS A 67 22.72 2.05 6.61
CA LYS A 67 23.75 1.00 6.79
C LYS A 67 23.15 -0.41 6.84
N PHE A 68 22.10 -0.65 6.06
CA PHE A 68 21.50 -1.98 5.96
C PHE A 68 22.22 -2.82 4.92
N GLU A 69 22.47 -4.08 5.24
CA GLU A 69 23.05 -5.05 4.31
C GLU A 69 21.95 -5.71 3.48
N PHE A 70 21.36 -4.96 2.55
CA PHE A 70 20.47 -5.54 1.55
C PHE A 70 21.26 -6.15 0.39
N GLN A 71 20.72 -7.21 -0.19
CA GLN A 71 21.23 -7.76 -1.45
C GLN A 71 20.79 -6.89 -2.64
N PRO A 72 21.51 -6.95 -3.78
CA PRO A 72 21.06 -6.33 -5.02
C PRO A 72 19.62 -6.73 -5.37
N GLN A 73 18.85 -5.82 -5.99
CA GLN A 73 17.45 -6.03 -6.40
C GLN A 73 16.44 -6.19 -5.24
N ILE A 74 16.37 -5.19 -4.38
CA ILE A 74 15.40 -5.14 -3.28
C ILE A 74 13.96 -5.09 -3.83
N ARG A 75 13.10 -5.98 -3.33
CA ARG A 75 11.69 -6.01 -3.72
C ARG A 75 10.87 -5.07 -2.86
N VAL A 76 10.25 -4.06 -3.46
CA VAL A 76 9.31 -3.17 -2.76
C VAL A 76 7.89 -3.68 -2.96
N ILE A 77 7.21 -4.06 -1.89
CA ILE A 77 5.83 -4.56 -1.93
C ILE A 77 4.90 -3.49 -1.35
N PRO A 78 4.08 -2.81 -2.16
CA PRO A 78 3.04 -1.92 -1.66
C PRO A 78 1.88 -2.70 -1.05
N ILE A 79 1.51 -2.36 0.18
CA ILE A 79 0.40 -3.00 0.91
C ILE A 79 -0.57 -1.93 1.35
N PHE A 80 -1.84 -2.12 1.02
CA PHE A 80 -2.93 -1.31 1.54
C PHE A 80 -3.75 -2.13 2.54
N LEU A 81 -3.59 -1.81 3.81
CA LEU A 81 -4.15 -2.54 4.94
C LEU A 81 -5.38 -1.82 5.48
N THR A 82 -6.46 -2.57 5.69
CA THR A 82 -7.72 -2.05 6.22
C THR A 82 -8.32 -2.99 7.28
N TYR A 83 -9.25 -2.49 8.07
CA TYR A 83 -10.02 -3.32 8.99
C TYR A 83 -11.01 -4.22 8.25
N THR A 84 -11.79 -3.65 7.32
CA THR A 84 -12.76 -4.35 6.49
C THR A 84 -12.46 -4.18 5.01
N SER A 85 -12.77 -5.21 4.22
CA SER A 85 -12.72 -5.14 2.76
C SER A 85 -13.96 -4.41 2.22
N ASN A 86 -13.80 -3.64 1.15
CA ASN A 86 -14.91 -3.01 0.42
C ASN A 86 -14.81 -3.33 -1.08
N ILE A 87 -15.87 -2.99 -1.82
CA ILE A 87 -15.97 -3.31 -3.25
C ILE A 87 -14.81 -2.75 -4.08
N PHE A 88 -14.31 -1.56 -3.72
CA PHE A 88 -13.23 -0.91 -4.45
C PHE A 88 -11.85 -1.47 -4.13
N LEU A 89 -11.65 -2.08 -2.96
CA LEU A 89 -10.41 -2.80 -2.68
C LEU A 89 -10.38 -4.17 -3.38
N LYS A 90 -11.55 -4.79 -3.58
CA LYS A 90 -11.70 -6.02 -4.37
C LYS A 90 -11.64 -5.76 -5.88
N ASN A 91 -12.10 -4.58 -6.31
CA ASN A 91 -12.14 -4.15 -7.71
C ASN A 91 -11.54 -2.74 -7.82
N PRO A 92 -10.22 -2.60 -7.71
CA PRO A 92 -9.56 -1.30 -7.71
C PRO A 92 -9.74 -0.58 -9.05
N LEU A 93 -10.06 0.71 -8.96
CA LEU A 93 -10.25 1.57 -10.14
C LEU A 93 -8.93 1.96 -10.82
N ILE A 94 -7.82 1.77 -10.12
CA ILE A 94 -6.47 2.04 -10.62
C ILE A 94 -5.70 0.72 -10.67
N LYS A 95 -5.26 0.33 -11.87
CA LYS A 95 -4.39 -0.83 -12.05
C LYS A 95 -3.05 -0.57 -11.37
N SER A 96 -2.70 -1.41 -10.40
CA SER A 96 -1.46 -1.34 -9.63
C SER A 96 -1.08 -2.71 -9.09
N ASP A 97 0.14 -2.83 -8.58
CA ASP A 97 0.66 -4.00 -7.86
C ASP A 97 0.41 -3.92 -6.35
N ILE A 98 -0.45 -2.99 -5.90
CA ILE A 98 -0.86 -2.86 -4.50
C ILE A 98 -1.57 -4.13 -4.07
N VAL A 99 -1.07 -4.70 -2.98
CA VAL A 99 -1.72 -5.81 -2.30
C VAL A 99 -2.71 -5.26 -1.28
N TYR A 100 -3.99 -5.51 -1.54
CA TYR A 100 -5.09 -5.11 -0.66
C TYR A 100 -5.39 -6.25 0.31
N VAL A 101 -5.23 -6.00 1.61
CA VAL A 101 -5.42 -7.01 2.66
C VAL A 101 -6.19 -6.42 3.83
N THR A 102 -6.98 -7.25 4.49
CA THR A 102 -7.57 -6.91 5.78
C THR A 102 -6.62 -7.27 6.92
N LEU A 103 -6.84 -6.71 8.11
CA LEU A 103 -6.07 -7.07 9.31
C LEU A 103 -6.10 -8.57 9.59
N ASN A 104 -7.23 -9.24 9.34
CA ASN A 104 -7.38 -10.68 9.56
C ASN A 104 -6.54 -11.51 8.57
N GLU A 105 -6.30 -11.00 7.36
CA GLU A 105 -5.52 -11.69 6.32
C GLU A 105 -4.03 -11.33 6.40
N PHE A 106 -3.68 -10.24 7.09
CA PHE A 106 -2.34 -9.66 7.04
C PHE A 106 -1.26 -10.60 7.55
N GLU A 107 -1.50 -11.29 8.68
CA GLU A 107 -0.52 -12.24 9.23
C GLU A 107 -0.29 -13.41 8.27
N SER A 108 -1.37 -13.97 7.70
CA SER A 108 -1.26 -15.06 6.73
C SER A 108 -0.52 -14.61 5.47
N TYR A 109 -0.76 -13.38 5.01
CA TYR A 109 -0.05 -12.82 3.88
C TYR A 109 1.45 -12.68 4.17
N LEU A 110 1.82 -12.13 5.34
CA LEU A 110 3.23 -12.00 5.73
C LEU A 110 3.96 -13.35 5.79
N LYS A 111 3.28 -14.42 6.23
CA LYS A 111 3.86 -15.79 6.25
C LYS A 111 4.04 -16.40 4.87
N SER A 112 3.38 -15.85 3.84
CA SER A 112 3.47 -16.33 2.45
C SER A 112 4.55 -15.64 1.61
N LEU A 113 5.16 -14.57 2.15
CA LEU A 113 6.26 -13.83 1.53
C LEU A 113 7.59 -14.57 1.68
#